data_AF-A0A9E7L4T2-F1
#
_entry.id   AF-A0A9E7L4T2-F1
#
_cell.length_a   1.000
_cell.length_b   1.000
_cell.length_c   1.000
_cell.angle_alpha   90.00
_cell.angle_beta   90.00
_cell.angle_gamma   90.00
#
_symmetry.space_group_name_H-M   'P 1'
#
loop_
_entity.id
_entity.type
_entity.pdbx_description
1 polymer ?
#
loop_
_entity_poly.entity_id
_entity_poly.type
_entity_poly.pdbx_seq_one_letter_code
_entity_poly.pdbx_strand_id
1 'polypeptide(L)'
;MKNIEKLFFSCTRWQVEETIDLINCPYHYFCDSAYRGDYPPTVDLLVLLFAVSSFFSATAFTLWEFSLRRSRTEPGIGSIKRRHLLPSGPIALPLVVLIFANGQRINTVFPLSRFGPALLQLVYFSALAFRNRAETDIKYGVLEASTVSGILHASLRLDSIVLPYYTGLEALTESYFSGVCTTCVCRRNALAAGGSSVAYRGWSKTTVLIATAICSRMACRIVGEQRPALLIRLTLEGVSWLLIARDSVDLMLGVVPQGSLLTTVVYAGLCVLIFLNFLRMVFNLSASIAEKHHKKETIVLCRNDVEMAR
;
A
#
# COMPACT_ATOMS: atom_id res chain seq x y z
N MET A 1 7.26 -28.29 18.94
CA MET A 1 7.29 -26.82 18.73
C MET A 1 6.59 -26.38 17.44
N LYS A 2 6.97 -26.86 16.24
CA LYS A 2 6.34 -26.45 14.96
C LYS A 2 4.81 -26.52 14.89
N ASN A 3 4.19 -27.52 15.53
CA ASN A 3 2.72 -27.64 15.56
C ASN A 3 2.06 -26.57 16.47
N ILE A 4 2.73 -26.14 17.54
CA ILE A 4 2.23 -25.12 18.47
C ILE A 4 2.33 -23.74 17.82
N GLU A 5 3.45 -23.43 17.18
CA GLU A 5 3.62 -22.18 16.43
C GLU A 5 2.54 -22.01 15.35
N LYS A 6 2.25 -23.09 14.61
CA LYS A 6 1.19 -23.09 13.60
C LYS A 6 -0.20 -22.83 14.22
N LEU A 7 -0.48 -23.42 15.38
CA LEU A 7 -1.75 -23.18 16.10
C LEU A 7 -1.92 -21.71 16.48
N PHE A 8 -0.87 -21.07 17.03
CA PHE A 8 -0.91 -19.67 17.43
C PHE A 8 -1.12 -18.72 16.25
N PHE A 9 -0.42 -18.95 15.13
CA PHE A 9 -0.60 -18.14 13.93
C PHE A 9 -1.90 -18.45 13.17
N SER A 10 -2.54 -19.59 13.46
CA SER A 10 -3.86 -19.91 12.92
C SER A 10 -5.03 -19.29 13.69
N CYS A 11 -4.76 -18.81 14.90
CA CYS A 11 -5.77 -18.26 15.77
C CYS A 11 -6.29 -16.92 15.25
N THR A 12 -7.60 -16.84 15.03
CA THR A 12 -8.29 -15.62 14.58
C THR A 12 -8.89 -14.83 15.73
N ARG A 13 -9.21 -15.49 16.85
CA ARG A 13 -9.80 -14.85 18.03
C ARG A 13 -9.24 -15.44 19.31
N TRP A 14 -8.64 -14.56 20.11
CA TRP A 14 -8.24 -14.85 21.48
C TRP A 14 -9.35 -14.42 22.43
N GLN A 15 -9.74 -15.30 23.35
CA GLN A 15 -10.70 -14.99 24.42
C GLN A 15 -10.00 -15.05 25.76
N VAL A 16 -10.39 -14.11 26.64
CA VAL A 16 -9.94 -14.10 28.04
C VAL A 16 -10.84 -15.03 28.85
N GLU A 17 -10.23 -15.88 29.65
CA GLU A 17 -10.92 -16.76 30.59
C GLU A 17 -10.73 -16.20 32.00
N GLU A 18 -11.77 -16.31 32.85
CA GLU A 18 -11.71 -15.87 34.23
C GLU A 18 -10.80 -16.82 35.03
N THR A 19 -9.86 -16.25 35.80
CA THR A 19 -8.88 -17.03 36.56
C THR A 19 -8.98 -16.71 38.05
N ILE A 20 -8.76 -17.73 38.86
CA ILE A 20 -8.67 -17.59 40.32
C ILE A 20 -7.24 -17.17 40.71
N ASP A 21 -6.24 -17.50 39.89
CA ASP A 21 -4.82 -17.14 40.12
C ASP A 21 -4.49 -15.76 39.52
N LEU A 22 -5.05 -14.73 40.14
CA LEU A 22 -4.84 -13.33 39.77
C LEU A 22 -3.40 -12.84 39.99
N ILE A 23 -2.57 -13.58 40.73
CA ILE A 23 -1.20 -13.18 41.06
C ILE A 23 -0.22 -13.67 39.99
N ASN A 24 -0.31 -14.93 39.59
CA ASN A 24 0.60 -15.50 38.59
C ASN A 24 0.05 -15.42 37.16
N CYS A 25 -1.28 -15.43 37.02
CA CYS A 25 -1.98 -15.43 35.72
C CYS A 25 -3.17 -14.47 35.73
N PRO A 26 -2.94 -13.14 35.86
CA PRO A 26 -4.02 -12.16 35.90
C PRO A 26 -4.83 -12.13 34.59
N TYR A 27 -4.19 -12.44 33.46
CA TYR A 27 -4.87 -12.62 32.19
C TYR A 27 -4.56 -14.00 31.62
N HIS A 28 -5.57 -14.86 31.59
CA HIS A 28 -5.51 -16.15 30.92
C HIS A 28 -6.25 -16.08 29.60
N TYR A 29 -5.60 -16.51 28.53
CA TYR A 29 -6.15 -16.50 27.19
C TYR A 29 -6.11 -17.89 26.59
N PHE A 30 -7.14 -18.21 25.80
CA PHE A 30 -7.16 -19.36 24.92
C PHE A 30 -7.59 -18.95 23.51
N CYS A 31 -7.26 -19.79 22.54
CA CYS A 31 -7.72 -19.59 21.18
C CYS A 31 -9.13 -20.15 21.02
N ASP A 32 -10.10 -19.27 20.75
CA ASP A 32 -11.52 -19.62 20.59
C ASP A 32 -11.84 -20.06 19.15
N SER A 33 -11.19 -19.45 18.17
CA SER A 33 -11.38 -19.80 16.76
C SER A 33 -10.10 -19.71 15.96
N ALA A 34 -9.94 -20.63 15.01
CA ALA A 34 -8.87 -20.67 14.03
C ALA A 34 -9.45 -20.73 12.60
N TYR A 35 -8.69 -20.24 11.62
CA TYR A 35 -9.13 -20.34 10.22
C TYR A 35 -9.09 -21.79 9.71
N ARG A 36 -9.85 -22.06 8.63
CA ARG A 36 -10.11 -23.42 8.09
C ARG A 36 -8.91 -24.10 7.40
N GLY A 37 -7.69 -23.79 7.80
CA GLY A 37 -6.46 -24.28 7.17
C GLY A 37 -6.08 -23.57 5.88
N ASP A 38 -4.84 -23.84 5.47
CA ASP A 38 -4.18 -23.22 4.33
C ASP A 38 -4.80 -23.66 3.00
N TYR A 39 -4.74 -22.79 1.99
CA TYR A 39 -4.99 -23.19 0.61
C TYR A 39 -3.83 -24.04 0.06
N PRO A 40 -4.06 -24.77 -1.05
CA PRO A 40 -2.98 -25.44 -1.76
C PRO A 40 -1.87 -24.45 -2.15
N PRO A 41 -0.59 -24.86 -2.14
CA PRO A 41 0.55 -23.99 -2.49
C PRO A 41 0.46 -23.34 -3.87
N THR A 42 -0.34 -23.89 -4.78
CA THR A 42 -0.62 -23.31 -6.10
C THR A 42 -1.28 -21.94 -6.00
N VAL A 43 -2.16 -21.72 -5.02
CA VAL A 43 -2.80 -20.42 -4.80
C VAL A 43 -1.77 -19.38 -4.38
N ASP A 44 -0.88 -19.74 -3.44
CA ASP A 44 0.20 -18.86 -2.98
C ASP A 44 1.15 -18.49 -4.13
N LEU A 45 1.46 -19.45 -5.00
CA LEU A 45 2.29 -19.20 -6.19
C LEU A 45 1.61 -18.22 -7.15
N LEU A 46 0.30 -18.36 -7.40
CA LEU A 46 -0.45 -17.44 -8.25
C LEU A 46 -0.46 -16.02 -7.68
N VAL A 47 -0.63 -15.90 -6.36
CA VAL A 47 -0.60 -14.61 -5.66
C VAL A 47 0.80 -13.97 -5.74
N LEU A 48 1.85 -14.77 -5.56
CA LEU A 48 3.23 -14.32 -5.71
C LEU A 48 3.50 -13.83 -7.15
N LEU A 49 3.12 -14.60 -8.16
CA LEU A 49 3.27 -14.21 -9.57
C LEU A 49 2.51 -12.92 -9.88
N PHE A 50 1.30 -12.78 -9.35
CA PHE A 50 0.51 -11.55 -9.48
C PHE A 50 1.21 -10.34 -8.82
N ALA A 51 1.73 -10.49 -7.60
CA ALA A 51 2.44 -9.43 -6.89
C ALA A 51 3.72 -9.01 -7.63
N VAL A 52 4.51 -9.98 -8.09
CA VAL A 52 5.73 -9.76 -8.87
C VAL A 52 5.41 -9.08 -10.20
N SER A 53 4.40 -9.55 -10.94
CA SER A 53 3.94 -8.94 -12.18
C SER A 53 3.46 -7.51 -11.97
N SER A 54 2.75 -7.24 -10.87
CA SER A 54 2.29 -5.90 -10.52
C SER A 54 3.46 -4.96 -10.25
N PHE A 55 4.49 -5.44 -9.53
CA PHE A 55 5.69 -4.67 -9.23
C PHE A 55 6.48 -4.33 -10.51
N PHE A 56 6.70 -5.33 -11.38
CA PHE A 56 7.36 -5.11 -12.67
C PHE A 56 6.56 -4.17 -13.56
N SER A 57 5.23 -4.31 -13.62
CA SER A 57 4.38 -3.41 -14.40
C SER A 57 4.49 -1.97 -13.90
N ALA A 58 4.40 -1.74 -12.58
CA ALA A 58 4.57 -0.41 -12.00
C ALA A 58 5.95 0.19 -12.29
N THR A 59 7.01 -0.62 -12.19
CA THR A 59 8.39 -0.20 -12.48
C THR A 59 8.58 0.13 -13.95
N ALA A 60 8.18 -0.77 -14.86
CA ALA A 60 8.28 -0.59 -16.30
C ALA A 60 7.53 0.66 -16.75
N PHE A 61 6.32 0.91 -16.23
CA PHE A 61 5.56 2.11 -16.54
C PHE A 61 6.16 3.39 -15.96
N THR A 62 6.82 3.31 -14.81
CA THR A 62 7.55 4.46 -14.23
C THR A 62 8.75 4.83 -15.10
N LEU A 63 9.53 3.83 -15.54
CA LEU A 63 10.68 4.00 -16.45
C LEU A 63 10.26 4.42 -17.85
N TRP A 64 9.16 3.85 -18.37
CA TRP A 64 8.62 4.22 -19.68
C TRP A 64 8.23 5.70 -19.72
N GLU A 65 7.54 6.21 -18.70
CA GLU A 65 7.23 7.65 -18.61
C GLU A 65 8.47 8.52 -18.45
N PHE A 66 9.51 8.01 -17.81
CA PHE A 66 10.80 8.68 -17.75
C PHE A 66 11.45 8.79 -19.15
N SER A 67 11.35 7.73 -19.96
CA SER A 67 11.92 7.67 -21.32
C SER A 67 11.11 8.45 -22.36
N LEU A 68 9.78 8.42 -22.31
CA LEU A 68 8.91 9.02 -23.33
C LEU A 68 9.07 10.52 -23.41
N ARG A 69 9.44 11.20 -22.32
CA ARG A 69 9.67 12.65 -22.37
C ARG A 69 10.89 13.02 -23.19
N ARG A 70 11.78 12.07 -23.48
CA ARG A 70 12.90 12.22 -24.40
C ARG A 70 12.48 12.15 -25.88
N SER A 71 11.34 11.54 -26.18
CA SER A 71 10.77 11.44 -27.54
C SER A 71 9.44 12.20 -27.63
N ARG A 72 9.35 13.26 -28.44
CA ARG A 72 8.13 14.09 -28.63
C ARG A 72 6.96 13.34 -29.35
N THR A 73 6.64 12.12 -28.95
CA THR A 73 5.59 11.33 -29.58
C THR A 73 4.41 11.19 -28.64
N GLU A 74 3.30 11.83 -29.01
CA GLU A 74 1.98 11.75 -28.38
C GLU A 74 1.53 10.29 -28.17
N PRO A 75 1.02 9.90 -26.97
CA PRO A 75 0.64 8.52 -26.71
C PRO A 75 -0.81 8.24 -27.15
N GLY A 76 -0.98 7.79 -28.39
CA GLY A 76 -2.23 7.17 -28.88
C GLY A 76 -2.28 5.67 -28.53
N ILE A 77 -3.43 5.18 -28.07
CA ILE A 77 -3.82 3.74 -27.95
C ILE A 77 -3.13 2.93 -26.82
N GLY A 78 -1.89 3.23 -26.41
CA GLY A 78 -1.18 2.49 -25.34
C GLY A 78 -1.67 2.76 -23.89
N SER A 79 -2.49 3.79 -23.68
CA SER A 79 -2.87 4.28 -22.34
C SER A 79 -3.95 3.44 -21.64
N ILE A 80 -4.84 2.80 -22.39
CA ILE A 80 -5.95 2.00 -21.84
C ILE A 80 -5.46 0.61 -21.40
N LYS A 81 -4.63 -0.07 -22.21
CA LYS A 81 -4.02 -1.37 -21.84
C LYS A 81 -3.15 -1.25 -20.59
N ARG A 82 -2.46 -0.13 -20.44
CA ARG A 82 -1.58 0.18 -19.31
C ARG A 82 -2.29 0.17 -17.95
N ARG A 83 -3.53 0.67 -17.88
CA ARG A 83 -4.27 0.73 -16.63
C ARG A 83 -4.70 -0.64 -16.09
N HIS A 84 -5.02 -1.58 -16.98
CA HIS A 84 -5.45 -2.93 -16.57
C HIS A 84 -4.31 -3.75 -15.95
N LEU A 85 -3.06 -3.38 -16.25
CA LEU A 85 -1.85 -3.99 -15.74
C LEU A 85 -1.33 -3.33 -14.46
N LEU A 86 -1.97 -2.26 -13.98
CA LEU A 86 -1.60 -1.59 -12.74
C LEU A 86 -2.38 -2.19 -11.56
N PRO A 87 -1.77 -2.27 -10.37
CA PRO A 87 -2.42 -2.84 -9.19
C PRO A 87 -3.63 -2.03 -8.69
N SER A 88 -3.69 -0.72 -8.94
CA SER A 88 -4.88 0.12 -8.74
C SER A 88 -5.90 0.07 -9.87
N GLY A 89 -5.65 -0.75 -10.90
CA GLY A 89 -6.49 -0.89 -12.08
C GLY A 89 -7.82 -1.58 -11.79
N PRO A 90 -8.80 -1.44 -12.70
CA PRO A 90 -10.16 -1.97 -12.50
C PRO A 90 -10.24 -3.51 -12.43
N ILE A 91 -9.19 -4.22 -12.88
CA ILE A 91 -9.10 -5.69 -12.80
C ILE A 91 -8.22 -6.11 -11.61
N ALA A 92 -7.02 -5.53 -11.50
CA ALA A 92 -6.07 -5.92 -10.47
C ALA A 92 -6.52 -5.56 -9.05
N LEU A 93 -7.20 -4.41 -8.86
CA LEU A 93 -7.63 -3.98 -7.53
C LEU A 93 -8.70 -4.90 -6.92
N PRO A 94 -9.77 -5.30 -7.64
CA PRO A 94 -10.68 -6.34 -7.16
C PRO A 94 -9.98 -7.66 -6.83
N LEU A 95 -8.96 -8.06 -7.62
CA LEU A 95 -8.17 -9.25 -7.31
C LEU A 95 -7.39 -9.07 -6.00
N VAL A 96 -6.77 -7.92 -5.75
CA VAL A 96 -6.12 -7.61 -4.46
C VAL A 96 -7.13 -7.72 -3.31
N VAL A 97 -8.34 -7.17 -3.47
CA VAL A 97 -9.39 -7.28 -2.46
C VAL A 97 -9.76 -8.74 -2.20
N LEU A 98 -9.88 -9.57 -3.25
CA LEU A 98 -10.18 -10.99 -3.12
C LEU A 98 -9.05 -11.77 -2.44
N ILE A 99 -7.81 -11.45 -2.78
CA ILE A 99 -6.59 -12.00 -2.15
C ILE A 99 -6.61 -11.69 -0.65
N PHE A 100 -6.90 -10.45 -0.26
CA PHE A 100 -7.00 -10.09 1.15
C PHE A 100 -8.24 -10.65 1.85
N ALA A 101 -9.37 -10.78 1.17
CA ALA A 101 -10.56 -11.40 1.75
C ALA A 101 -10.32 -12.86 2.16
N ASN A 102 -9.40 -13.54 1.48
CA ASN A 102 -9.03 -14.93 1.71
C ASN A 102 -7.65 -15.10 2.35
N GLY A 103 -7.00 -14.00 2.74
CA GLY A 103 -5.57 -14.02 2.93
C GLY A 103 -5.07 -14.74 4.19
N GLN A 104 -5.95 -14.98 5.16
CA GLN A 104 -5.64 -15.83 6.32
C GLN A 104 -5.25 -17.26 5.91
N ARG A 105 -5.76 -17.74 4.77
CA ARG A 105 -5.49 -19.09 4.24
C ARG A 105 -4.31 -19.13 3.26
N ILE A 106 -3.74 -17.98 2.89
CA ILE A 106 -2.62 -17.84 1.96
C ILE A 106 -1.36 -17.59 2.80
N ASN A 107 -0.81 -18.68 3.34
CA ASN A 107 0.20 -18.62 4.39
C ASN A 107 1.30 -19.71 4.27
N THR A 108 1.46 -20.33 3.11
CA THR A 108 2.44 -21.41 2.88
C THR A 108 3.73 -20.89 2.26
N VAL A 109 3.71 -20.43 1.01
CA VAL A 109 4.88 -19.97 0.24
C VAL A 109 5.00 -18.45 0.30
N PHE A 110 3.86 -17.75 0.29
CA PHE A 110 3.79 -16.29 0.29
C PHE A 110 2.86 -15.81 1.41
N PRO A 111 3.34 -15.73 2.67
CA PRO A 111 2.51 -15.36 3.80
C PRO A 111 2.00 -13.93 3.69
N LEU A 112 0.70 -13.77 3.43
CA LEU A 112 0.09 -12.45 3.27
C LEU A 112 0.08 -11.62 4.56
N SER A 113 0.21 -12.24 5.72
CA SER A 113 0.41 -11.52 6.98
C SER A 113 1.66 -10.64 6.97
N ARG A 114 2.71 -11.05 6.23
CA ARG A 114 3.99 -10.32 6.13
C ARG A 114 4.08 -9.46 4.88
N PHE A 115 3.61 -9.98 3.74
CA PHE A 115 3.77 -9.32 2.44
C PHE A 115 2.52 -8.56 1.96
N GLY A 116 1.38 -8.74 2.63
CA GLY A 116 0.15 -7.99 2.35
C GLY A 116 0.31 -6.47 2.44
N PRO A 117 1.03 -5.91 3.44
CA PRO A 117 1.31 -4.47 3.48
C PRO A 117 2.07 -3.97 2.25
N ALA A 118 3.04 -4.74 1.75
CA ALA A 118 3.79 -4.40 0.53
C ALA A 118 2.87 -4.38 -0.71
N LEU A 119 1.95 -5.34 -0.83
CA LEU A 119 0.97 -5.37 -1.93
C LEU A 119 0.03 -4.16 -1.86
N LEU A 120 -0.41 -3.78 -0.66
CA LEU A 120 -1.25 -2.61 -0.44
C LEU A 120 -0.50 -1.29 -0.75
N GLN A 121 0.77 -1.18 -0.34
CA GLN A 121 1.64 -0.05 -0.71
C GLN A 121 1.85 0.06 -2.22
N LEU A 122 1.92 -1.06 -2.94
CA LEU A 122 2.01 -1.04 -4.39
C LEU A 122 0.72 -0.53 -5.05
N VAL A 123 -0.46 -0.88 -4.50
CA VAL A 123 -1.74 -0.29 -4.89
C VAL A 123 -1.72 1.23 -4.67
N TYR A 124 -1.30 1.70 -3.49
CA TYR A 124 -1.16 3.12 -3.17
C TYR A 124 -0.24 3.86 -4.14
N PHE A 125 0.94 3.31 -4.37
CA PHE A 125 1.90 3.83 -5.33
C PHE A 125 1.26 3.98 -6.71
N SER A 126 0.62 2.92 -7.21
CA SER A 126 0.03 2.93 -8.55
C SER A 126 -1.15 3.90 -8.69
N ALA A 127 -2.00 4.04 -7.66
CA ALA A 127 -3.11 4.98 -7.64
C ALA A 127 -2.64 6.45 -7.65
N LEU A 128 -1.56 6.76 -6.93
CA LEU A 128 -0.99 8.10 -6.92
C LEU A 128 -0.15 8.41 -8.16
N ALA A 129 0.71 7.48 -8.60
CA ALA A 129 1.66 7.70 -9.69
C ALA A 129 1.00 7.72 -11.07
N PHE A 130 -0.08 6.97 -11.28
CA PHE A 130 -0.71 6.80 -12.59
C PHE A 130 -2.16 7.29 -12.57
N ARG A 131 -2.38 8.46 -13.16
CA ARG A 131 -3.71 9.10 -13.23
C ARG A 131 -4.59 8.46 -14.29
N ASN A 132 -5.90 8.46 -14.04
CA ASN A 132 -6.88 7.99 -15.02
C ASN A 132 -7.08 9.01 -16.15
N ARG A 133 -6.96 8.55 -17.40
CA ARG A 133 -7.16 9.37 -18.62
C ARG A 133 -8.51 9.15 -19.27
N ALA A 134 -9.58 8.94 -18.50
CA ALA A 134 -10.91 8.81 -19.07
C ALA A 134 -11.33 10.12 -19.76
N GLU A 135 -11.91 9.98 -20.97
CA GLU A 135 -12.31 11.09 -21.84
C GLU A 135 -13.46 11.91 -21.27
N THR A 136 -14.41 11.28 -20.58
CA THR A 136 -15.55 11.97 -19.96
C THR A 136 -15.40 12.06 -18.44
N ASP A 137 -15.81 13.20 -17.87
CA ASP A 137 -15.65 13.49 -16.44
C ASP A 137 -16.47 12.54 -15.55
N ILE A 138 -17.62 12.05 -16.04
CA ILE A 138 -18.45 11.06 -15.31
C ILE A 138 -17.75 9.71 -15.23
N LYS A 139 -17.23 9.18 -16.36
CA LYS A 139 -16.49 7.90 -16.37
C LYS A 139 -15.24 7.99 -15.51
N TYR A 140 -14.56 9.13 -15.55
CA TYR A 140 -13.42 9.41 -14.67
C TYR A 140 -13.83 9.35 -13.19
N GLY A 141 -14.91 10.03 -12.80
CA GLY A 141 -15.38 10.06 -11.42
C GLY A 141 -15.75 8.67 -10.88
N VAL A 142 -16.51 7.87 -11.66
CA VAL A 142 -16.87 6.50 -11.27
C VAL A 142 -15.62 5.63 -11.08
N LEU A 143 -14.64 5.76 -11.98
CA LEU A 143 -13.41 4.98 -11.93
C LEU A 143 -12.51 5.36 -10.75
N GLU A 144 -12.42 6.65 -10.42
CA GLU A 144 -11.69 7.10 -9.22
C GLU A 144 -12.42 6.67 -7.94
N ALA A 145 -13.74 6.83 -7.87
CA ALA A 145 -14.55 6.40 -6.73
C ALA A 145 -14.45 4.89 -6.49
N SER A 146 -14.47 4.08 -7.55
CA SER A 146 -14.25 2.64 -7.49
C SER A 146 -12.83 2.30 -6.99
N THR A 147 -11.82 3.06 -7.42
CA THR A 147 -10.43 2.89 -6.95
C THR A 147 -10.33 3.19 -5.45
N VAL A 148 -10.95 4.28 -4.98
CA VAL A 148 -11.01 4.63 -3.55
C VAL A 148 -11.73 3.55 -2.74
N SER A 149 -12.90 3.10 -3.19
CA SER A 149 -13.65 2.03 -2.52
C SER A 149 -12.84 0.74 -2.44
N GLY A 150 -12.18 0.33 -3.54
CA GLY A 150 -11.35 -0.86 -3.56
C GLY A 150 -10.15 -0.75 -2.62
N ILE A 151 -9.51 0.41 -2.53
CA ILE A 151 -8.44 0.70 -1.56
C ILE A 151 -8.94 0.54 -0.11
N LEU A 152 -10.09 1.13 0.21
CA LEU A 152 -10.66 1.07 1.56
C LEU A 152 -11.09 -0.35 1.93
N HIS A 153 -11.64 -1.11 1.00
CA HIS A 153 -11.95 -2.52 1.24
C HIS A 153 -10.68 -3.36 1.39
N ALA A 154 -9.67 -3.14 0.55
CA ALA A 154 -8.39 -3.85 0.65
C ALA A 154 -7.72 -3.61 2.00
N SER A 155 -7.71 -2.37 2.49
CA SER A 155 -7.10 -2.02 3.77
C SER A 155 -7.81 -2.67 4.96
N LEU A 156 -9.15 -2.65 4.99
CA LEU A 156 -9.94 -3.31 6.03
C LEU A 156 -9.75 -4.83 6.02
N ARG A 157 -9.68 -5.44 4.84
CA ARG A 157 -9.44 -6.89 4.72
C ARG A 157 -8.02 -7.25 5.13
N LEU A 158 -7.03 -6.42 4.83
CA LEU A 158 -5.66 -6.64 5.28
C LEU A 158 -5.56 -6.63 6.81
N ASP A 159 -6.27 -5.74 7.51
CA ASP A 159 -6.31 -5.72 8.98
C ASP A 159 -6.80 -7.05 9.57
N SER A 160 -7.77 -7.70 8.92
CA SER A 160 -8.26 -9.01 9.36
C SER A 160 -7.22 -10.14 9.23
N ILE A 161 -6.13 -9.94 8.48
CA ILE A 161 -5.02 -10.88 8.35
C ILE A 161 -3.89 -10.51 9.30
N VAL A 162 -3.54 -9.22 9.33
CA VAL A 162 -2.36 -8.72 10.04
C VAL A 162 -2.57 -8.69 11.55
N LEU A 163 -3.77 -8.27 12.01
CA LEU A 163 -4.03 -8.16 13.45
C LEU A 163 -3.95 -9.51 14.16
N PRO A 164 -4.62 -10.59 13.69
CA PRO A 164 -4.51 -11.88 14.37
C PRO A 164 -3.10 -12.46 14.33
N TYR A 165 -2.36 -12.25 13.23
CA TYR A 165 -0.98 -12.72 13.10
C TYR A 165 -0.06 -12.12 14.18
N TYR A 166 -0.05 -10.79 14.33
CA TYR A 166 0.80 -10.15 15.34
C TYR A 166 0.29 -10.35 16.76
N THR A 167 -1.02 -10.50 16.96
CA THR A 167 -1.58 -10.90 18.26
C THR A 167 -1.11 -12.30 18.65
N GLY A 168 -1.16 -13.25 17.72
CA GLY A 168 -0.66 -14.62 17.92
C GLY A 168 0.85 -14.67 18.12
N LEU A 169 1.59 -13.81 17.44
CA LEU A 169 3.03 -13.65 17.65
C LEU A 169 3.34 -13.19 19.07
N GLU A 170 2.71 -12.10 19.53
CA GLU A 170 2.90 -11.59 20.89
C GLU A 170 2.46 -12.63 21.93
N ALA A 171 1.33 -13.31 21.69
CA ALA A 171 0.87 -14.39 22.55
C ALA A 171 1.90 -15.52 22.65
N LEU A 172 2.57 -15.87 21.55
CA LEU A 172 3.58 -16.93 21.52
C LEU A 172 4.91 -16.52 22.17
N THR A 173 5.37 -15.29 21.96
CA THR A 173 6.71 -14.86 22.37
C THR A 173 6.76 -14.19 23.74
N GLU A 174 5.65 -13.58 24.18
CA GLU A 174 5.60 -12.77 25.41
C GLU A 174 4.66 -13.35 26.48
N SER A 175 4.25 -14.61 26.36
CA SER A 175 3.36 -15.27 27.32
C SER A 175 3.95 -16.57 27.83
N TYR A 176 3.43 -17.04 28.97
CA TYR A 176 3.78 -18.33 29.56
C TYR A 176 2.66 -19.34 29.31
N PHE A 177 3.00 -20.58 28.96
CA PHE A 177 1.99 -21.63 28.79
C PHE A 177 1.42 -22.05 30.15
N SER A 178 0.09 -22.05 30.28
CA SER A 178 -0.56 -22.40 31.55
C SER A 178 -0.63 -23.92 31.79
N GLY A 179 -0.44 -24.73 30.75
CA GLY A 179 -0.54 -26.19 30.82
C GLY A 179 -1.98 -26.75 30.86
N VAL A 180 -2.99 -25.89 30.99
CA VAL A 180 -4.42 -26.28 31.02
C VAL A 180 -4.89 -26.77 29.63
N CYS A 181 -4.41 -26.11 28.58
CA CYS A 181 -4.65 -26.52 27.19
C CYS A 181 -3.48 -26.15 26.28
N THR A 182 -3.47 -26.70 25.05
CA THR A 182 -2.35 -26.53 24.10
C THR A 182 -2.15 -25.09 23.62
N THR A 183 -3.18 -24.26 23.69
CA THR A 183 -3.13 -22.83 23.30
C THR A 183 -3.28 -21.89 24.50
N CYS A 184 -3.37 -22.43 25.71
CA CYS A 184 -3.68 -21.65 26.90
C CYS A 184 -2.41 -20.92 27.37
N VAL A 185 -2.52 -19.59 27.47
CA VAL A 185 -1.40 -18.74 27.86
C VAL A 185 -1.79 -17.78 28.97
N CYS A 186 -0.83 -17.53 29.86
CA CYS A 186 -0.89 -16.60 30.96
C CYS A 186 -0.04 -15.37 30.65
N ARG A 187 -0.59 -14.18 30.90
CA ARG A 187 0.09 -12.89 30.75
C ARG A 187 -0.10 -12.01 31.97
N ARG A 188 0.90 -11.14 32.20
CA ARG A 188 0.82 -10.06 33.20
C ARG A 188 0.06 -8.83 32.70
N ASN A 189 0.11 -8.60 31.38
CA ASN A 189 -0.57 -7.49 30.71
C ASN A 189 -1.63 -8.04 29.76
N ALA A 190 -2.70 -7.27 29.55
CA ALA A 190 -3.75 -7.62 28.60
C ALA A 190 -3.17 -7.75 27.18
N LEU A 191 -3.65 -8.76 26.44
CA LEU A 191 -3.24 -9.00 25.06
C LEU A 191 -3.81 -7.92 24.14
N ALA A 192 -2.92 -7.18 23.48
CA ALA A 192 -3.30 -6.13 22.56
C ALA A 192 -3.59 -6.70 21.17
N ALA A 193 -4.73 -6.31 20.58
CA ALA A 193 -5.06 -6.67 19.21
C ALA A 193 -4.06 -6.01 18.24
N GLY A 194 -3.38 -6.84 17.46
CA GLY A 194 -2.34 -6.43 16.51
C GLY A 194 -0.92 -6.39 17.07
N GLY A 195 -0.72 -6.84 18.31
CA GLY A 195 0.59 -6.82 18.91
C GLY A 195 0.96 -5.46 19.52
N SER A 196 1.83 -5.46 20.53
CA SER A 196 2.44 -4.25 21.10
C SER A 196 3.73 -3.81 20.38
N SER A 197 4.41 -4.76 19.71
CA SER A 197 5.73 -4.56 19.09
C SER A 197 5.68 -4.04 17.65
N VAL A 198 4.64 -4.37 16.87
CA VAL A 198 4.50 -3.94 15.46
C VAL A 198 3.11 -3.38 15.22
N ALA A 199 2.96 -2.06 15.33
CA ALA A 199 1.69 -1.36 15.17
C ALA A 199 1.32 -1.06 13.70
N TYR A 200 1.48 -2.02 12.77
CA TYR A 200 1.01 -1.81 11.39
C TYR A 200 -0.51 -2.08 11.31
N ARG A 201 -1.22 -1.14 10.67
CA ARG A 201 -2.63 -1.28 10.31
C ARG A 201 -2.81 -0.96 8.83
N GLY A 202 -3.57 -1.79 8.12
CA GLY A 202 -4.08 -1.49 6.79
C GLY A 202 -4.95 -0.24 6.81
N TRP A 203 -5.89 -0.12 7.75
CA TRP A 203 -6.62 1.14 7.99
C TRP A 203 -5.75 2.15 8.75
N SER A 204 -4.90 2.84 8.00
CA SER A 204 -3.95 3.82 8.52
C SER A 204 -4.28 5.25 8.09
N LYS A 205 -3.55 6.20 8.71
CA LYS A 205 -3.53 7.61 8.29
C LYS A 205 -3.17 7.75 6.80
N THR A 206 -2.24 6.91 6.33
CA THR A 206 -1.81 6.86 4.92
C THR A 206 -2.96 6.51 4.00
N THR A 207 -3.74 5.48 4.34
CA THR A 207 -4.92 5.06 3.56
C THR A 207 -5.95 6.17 3.43
N VAL A 208 -6.30 6.82 4.55
CA VAL A 208 -7.27 7.92 4.57
C VAL A 208 -6.77 9.10 3.74
N LEU A 209 -5.49 9.44 3.86
CA LEU A 209 -4.90 10.54 3.12
C LEU A 209 -4.87 10.28 1.62
N ILE A 210 -4.54 9.06 1.20
CA ILE A 210 -4.55 8.67 -0.22
C ILE A 210 -5.97 8.71 -0.78
N ALA A 211 -6.94 8.15 -0.06
CA ALA A 211 -8.35 8.22 -0.46
C ALA A 211 -8.79 9.69 -0.62
N THR A 212 -8.43 10.55 0.33
CA THR A 212 -8.72 11.99 0.29
C THR A 212 -8.00 12.68 -0.87
N ALA A 213 -6.75 12.34 -1.14
CA ALA A 213 -5.99 12.87 -2.27
C ALA A 213 -6.65 12.50 -3.61
N ILE A 214 -7.09 11.24 -3.77
CA ILE A 214 -7.81 10.78 -4.97
C ILE A 214 -9.16 11.50 -5.11
N CYS A 215 -9.94 11.60 -4.03
CA CYS A 215 -11.19 12.36 -4.02
C CYS A 215 -10.97 13.83 -4.37
N SER A 216 -9.87 14.45 -3.90
CA SER A 216 -9.53 15.83 -4.24
C SER A 216 -9.23 16.01 -5.74
N ARG A 217 -8.59 15.02 -6.38
CA ARG A 217 -8.38 15.02 -7.85
C ARG A 217 -9.70 15.03 -8.59
N MET A 218 -10.63 14.19 -8.16
CA MET A 218 -11.98 14.11 -8.72
C MET A 218 -12.74 15.43 -8.55
N ALA A 219 -12.75 15.99 -7.34
CA ALA A 219 -13.42 17.26 -7.05
C ALA A 219 -12.83 18.43 -7.85
N CYS A 220 -11.50 18.56 -7.91
CA CYS A 220 -10.83 19.61 -8.70
C CYS A 220 -11.17 19.52 -10.20
N ARG A 221 -11.38 18.30 -10.71
CA ARG A 221 -11.75 18.10 -12.12
C ARG A 221 -13.20 18.47 -12.40
N ILE A 222 -14.12 18.15 -11.48
CA ILE A 222 -15.56 18.45 -11.64
C ILE A 222 -15.87 19.94 -11.41
N VAL A 223 -15.28 20.54 -10.38
CA VAL A 223 -15.58 21.93 -9.96
C VAL A 223 -14.70 22.96 -10.69
N GLY A 224 -13.62 22.50 -11.33
CA GLY A 224 -12.63 23.35 -11.98
C GLY A 224 -11.46 23.72 -11.05
N GLU A 225 -10.27 23.94 -11.63
CA GLU A 225 -9.05 24.22 -10.87
C GLU A 225 -8.96 25.68 -10.43
N GLN A 226 -9.38 25.96 -9.20
CA GLN A 226 -9.05 27.22 -8.52
C GLN A 226 -7.67 27.12 -7.83
N ARG A 227 -6.95 28.25 -7.68
CA ARG A 227 -5.64 28.30 -6.97
C ARG A 227 -5.62 27.59 -5.61
N PRO A 228 -6.60 27.78 -4.69
CA PRO A 228 -6.61 27.07 -3.40
C PRO A 228 -6.84 25.57 -3.56
N ALA A 229 -7.72 25.15 -4.47
CA ALA A 229 -8.00 23.73 -4.73
C ALA A 229 -6.76 23.01 -5.28
N LEU A 230 -6.01 23.68 -6.17
CA LEU A 230 -4.74 23.18 -6.70
C LEU A 230 -3.70 22.98 -5.58
N LEU A 231 -3.58 23.96 -4.67
CA LEU A 231 -2.65 23.89 -3.54
C LEU A 231 -2.98 22.72 -2.62
N ILE A 232 -4.27 22.58 -2.23
CA ILE A 232 -4.75 21.47 -1.38
C ILE A 232 -4.46 20.12 -2.04
N ARG A 233 -4.72 19.98 -3.34
CA ARG A 233 -4.41 18.74 -4.07
C ARG A 233 -2.91 18.41 -4.01
N LEU A 234 -2.05 19.39 -4.27
CA LEU A 234 -0.60 19.19 -4.29
C LEU A 234 -0.06 18.84 -2.90
N THR A 235 -0.58 19.48 -1.84
CA THR A 235 -0.18 19.16 -0.46
C THR A 235 -0.64 17.76 -0.06
N LEU A 236 -1.89 17.39 -0.37
CA LEU A 236 -2.41 16.04 -0.10
C LEU A 236 -1.59 14.96 -0.82
N GLU A 237 -1.30 15.14 -2.11
CA GLU A 237 -0.47 14.20 -2.87
C GLU A 237 0.96 14.13 -2.30
N GLY A 238 1.57 15.28 -1.99
CA GLY A 238 2.93 15.35 -1.43
C GLY A 238 3.05 14.66 -0.08
N VAL A 239 2.13 14.96 0.86
CA VAL A 239 2.10 14.31 2.17
C VAL A 239 1.80 12.81 2.04
N SER A 240 0.95 12.40 1.08
CA SER A 240 0.69 10.98 0.81
C SER A 240 1.96 10.23 0.40
N TRP A 241 2.79 10.82 -0.47
CA TRP A 241 4.07 10.22 -0.84
C TRP A 241 5.03 10.06 0.35
N LEU A 242 5.11 11.08 1.21
CA LEU A 242 5.93 11.01 2.42
C LEU A 242 5.47 9.92 3.37
N LEU A 243 4.16 9.75 3.55
CA LEU A 243 3.59 8.70 4.39
C LEU A 243 3.84 7.31 3.81
N ILE A 244 3.66 7.10 2.50
CA ILE A 244 3.96 5.80 1.87
C ILE A 244 5.45 5.45 2.05
N ALA A 245 6.34 6.43 1.84
CA ALA A 245 7.77 6.23 2.03
C ALA A 245 8.11 5.89 3.49
N ARG A 246 7.54 6.63 4.44
CA ARG A 246 7.69 6.37 5.87
C ARG A 246 7.19 4.98 6.24
N ASP A 247 5.98 4.61 5.84
CA ASP A 247 5.41 3.28 6.14
C ASP A 247 6.29 2.16 5.56
N SER A 248 6.89 2.37 4.38
CA SER A 248 7.79 1.39 3.75
C SER A 248 9.09 1.22 4.55
N VAL A 249 9.64 2.32 5.07
CA VAL A 249 10.84 2.30 5.94
C VAL A 249 10.50 1.72 7.31
N ASP A 250 9.38 2.11 7.91
CA ASP A 250 8.93 1.60 9.22
C ASP A 250 8.67 0.09 9.15
N LEU A 251 8.09 -0.41 8.06
CA LEU A 251 7.92 -1.86 7.82
C LEU A 251 9.25 -2.55 7.52
N MET A 252 10.16 -1.91 6.79
CA MET A 252 11.51 -2.44 6.57
C MET A 252 12.25 -2.60 7.91
N LEU A 253 12.25 -1.58 8.78
CA LEU A 253 12.97 -1.59 10.06
C LEU A 253 12.25 -2.38 11.16
N GLY A 254 10.91 -2.31 11.21
CA GLY A 254 10.10 -2.98 12.23
C GLY A 254 9.94 -4.48 12.00
N VAL A 255 10.08 -4.96 10.74
CA VAL A 255 10.04 -6.40 10.42
C VAL A 255 11.45 -7.01 10.32
N VAL A 256 12.52 -6.21 10.27
CA VAL A 256 13.93 -6.68 10.33
C VAL A 256 14.25 -7.55 11.56
N PRO A 257 13.69 -7.36 12.77
CA PRO A 257 13.92 -8.25 13.90
C PRO A 257 13.44 -9.70 13.66
N GLN A 258 12.61 -9.95 12.64
CA GLN A 258 12.05 -11.26 12.30
C GLN A 258 12.86 -12.04 11.24
N GLY A 259 14.03 -11.53 10.82
CA GLY A 259 15.09 -12.34 10.17
C GLY A 259 14.86 -12.77 8.71
N SER A 260 13.91 -12.18 7.99
CA SER A 260 13.61 -12.54 6.59
C SER A 260 14.28 -11.57 5.60
N LEU A 261 15.40 -11.98 5.00
CA LEU A 261 16.07 -11.24 3.91
C LEU A 261 15.09 -10.86 2.79
N LEU A 262 14.14 -11.75 2.48
CA LEU A 262 13.12 -11.53 1.47
C LEU A 262 12.24 -10.31 1.80
N THR A 263 11.88 -10.14 3.07
CA THR A 263 11.07 -9.00 3.51
C THR A 263 11.81 -7.68 3.31
N THR A 264 13.10 -7.66 3.67
CA THR A 264 13.96 -6.49 3.45
C THR A 264 14.06 -6.16 1.97
N VAL A 265 14.27 -7.15 1.10
CA VAL A 265 14.35 -6.95 -0.35
C VAL A 265 13.05 -6.37 -0.93
N VAL A 266 11.89 -6.87 -0.48
CA VAL A 266 10.58 -6.39 -0.96
C VAL A 266 10.36 -4.92 -0.60
N TYR A 267 10.54 -4.53 0.67
CA TYR A 267 10.34 -3.14 1.08
C TYR A 267 11.43 -2.20 0.54
N ALA A 268 12.68 -2.66 0.41
CA ALA A 268 13.73 -1.91 -0.28
C ALA A 268 13.38 -1.66 -1.74
N GLY A 269 12.83 -2.66 -2.44
CA GLY A 269 12.33 -2.51 -3.81
C GLY A 269 11.21 -1.47 -3.93
N LEU A 270 10.27 -1.45 -2.99
CA LEU A 270 9.23 -0.41 -2.92
C LEU A 270 9.82 0.98 -2.67
N CYS A 271 10.79 1.11 -1.76
CA CYS A 271 11.50 2.37 -1.53
C CYS A 271 12.21 2.87 -2.80
N VAL A 272 12.88 1.99 -3.54
CA VAL A 272 13.51 2.33 -4.83
C VAL A 272 12.45 2.78 -5.84
N LEU A 273 11.32 2.09 -5.94
CA LEU A 273 10.23 2.46 -6.84
C LEU A 273 9.64 3.84 -6.52
N ILE A 274 9.42 4.13 -5.23
CA ILE A 274 8.96 5.44 -4.74
C ILE A 274 9.99 6.52 -5.08
N PHE A 275 11.28 6.25 -4.85
CA PHE A 275 12.37 7.17 -5.15
C PHE A 275 12.49 7.46 -6.65
N LEU A 276 12.41 6.43 -7.51
CA LEU A 276 12.40 6.60 -8.97
C LEU A 276 11.23 7.48 -9.43
N ASN A 277 10.05 7.29 -8.85
CA ASN A 277 8.90 8.14 -9.14
C ASN A 277 9.09 9.58 -8.64
N PHE A 278 9.70 9.77 -7.47
CA PHE A 278 10.02 11.09 -6.95
C PHE A 278 11.01 11.84 -7.85
N LEU A 279 12.10 11.17 -8.26
CA LEU A 279 13.05 11.70 -9.24
C LEU A 279 12.33 12.10 -10.52
N ARG A 280 11.49 11.22 -11.07
CA ARG A 280 10.66 11.52 -12.24
C ARG A 280 9.83 12.79 -12.05
N MET A 281 9.19 12.97 -10.90
CA MET A 281 8.39 14.16 -10.60
C MET A 281 9.25 15.43 -10.57
N VAL A 282 10.43 15.38 -9.92
CA VAL A 282 11.37 16.51 -9.84
C VAL A 282 11.94 16.87 -11.22
N PHE A 283 12.40 15.89 -12.00
CA PHE A 283 12.84 16.09 -13.38
C PHE A 283 11.71 16.64 -14.27
N ASN A 284 10.46 16.25 -14.00
CA ASN A 284 9.29 16.79 -14.69
C ASN A 284 9.07 18.27 -14.42
N LEU A 285 9.15 18.66 -13.16
CA LEU A 285 9.06 20.04 -12.72
C LEU A 285 10.22 20.89 -13.27
N SER A 286 11.46 20.43 -13.13
CA SER A 286 12.65 21.20 -13.54
C SER A 286 12.66 21.50 -15.04
N ALA A 287 12.35 20.51 -15.89
CA ALA A 287 12.33 20.75 -17.33
C ALA A 287 11.16 21.66 -17.75
N SER A 288 10.01 21.60 -17.05
CA SER A 288 8.88 22.52 -17.34
C SER A 288 9.23 23.96 -16.97
N ILE A 289 10.00 24.16 -15.90
CA ILE A 289 10.52 25.47 -15.50
C ILE A 289 11.53 25.97 -16.56
N ALA A 290 12.47 25.11 -16.99
CA ALA A 290 13.44 25.45 -18.03
C ALA A 290 12.76 25.85 -19.36
N GLU A 291 11.73 25.12 -19.79
CA GLU A 291 10.97 25.44 -21.00
C GLU A 291 10.21 26.77 -20.88
N LYS A 292 9.62 27.06 -19.70
CA LYS A 292 8.98 28.35 -19.42
C LYS A 292 9.98 29.50 -19.42
N HIS A 293 11.16 29.31 -18.85
CA HIS A 293 12.24 30.31 -18.88
C HIS A 293 12.71 30.59 -20.31
N HIS A 294 12.98 29.54 -21.09
CA HIS A 294 13.39 29.69 -22.49
C HIS A 294 12.32 30.41 -23.31
N LYS A 295 11.03 30.05 -23.16
CA LYS A 295 9.92 30.71 -23.86
C LYS A 295 9.77 32.19 -23.45
N LYS A 296 10.01 32.53 -22.18
CA LYS A 296 9.97 33.91 -21.69
C LYS A 296 11.13 34.73 -22.27
N GLU A 297 12.34 34.18 -22.35
CA GLU A 297 13.49 34.82 -23.00
C GLU A 297 13.27 35.03 -24.50
N THR A 298 12.71 34.05 -25.21
CA THR A 298 12.40 34.22 -26.65
C THR A 298 11.35 35.31 -26.90
N ILE A 299 10.31 35.38 -26.06
CA ILE A 299 9.29 36.45 -26.17
C ILE A 299 9.89 37.83 -25.89
N VAL A 300 10.82 37.95 -24.93
CA VAL A 300 11.51 39.23 -24.65
C VAL A 300 12.41 39.63 -25.81
N LEU A 301 13.18 38.70 -26.39
CA LEU A 301 14.01 38.96 -27.57
C LEU A 301 13.19 39.42 -28.77
N CYS A 302 12.12 38.70 -29.13
CA CYS A 302 11.26 39.09 -30.26
C CYS A 302 10.55 40.44 -30.04
N ARG A 303 10.30 40.84 -28.80
CA ARG A 303 9.69 42.15 -28.50
C ARG A 303 10.68 43.29 -28.70
N ASN A 304 11.94 43.10 -28.32
CA ASN A 304 12.99 44.11 -28.47
C ASN A 304 13.36 44.34 -29.95
N ASP A 305 13.33 43.29 -30.77
CA ASP A 305 13.58 43.40 -32.22
C ASP A 305 12.48 44.20 -32.95
N VAL A 306 11.23 44.12 -32.48
CA VAL A 306 10.11 44.90 -33.05
C VAL A 306 10.17 46.38 -32.62
N GLU A 307 10.69 46.67 -31.43
CA GLU A 307 10.87 48.06 -30.97
C GLU A 307 12.07 48.75 -31.62
N MET A 308 13.11 48.02 -32.06
CA MET A 308 14.23 48.59 -32.82
C MET A 308 13.96 48.78 -34.32
N ALA A 309 12.92 48.16 -34.87
CA ALA A 309 12.54 48.29 -36.28
C ALA A 309 11.52 49.42 -36.55
N ARG A 310 11.23 50.26 -35.54
CA ARG A 310 10.27 51.37 -35.59
C ARG A 310 10.97 52.70 -35.41
#